data_AF-A0A1F4S5T0-F1
#
_entry.id   AF-A0A1F4S5T0-F1
#
_cell.length_a   1.000
_cell.length_b   1.000
_cell.length_c   1.000
_cell.angle_alpha   90.00
_cell.angle_beta   90.00
_cell.angle_gamma   90.00
#
_symmetry.space_group_name_H-M   'P 1'
#
loop_
_entity.id
_entity.type
_entity.pdbx_description
1 polymer ?
#
loop_
_entity_poly.entity_id
_entity_poly.type
_entity_poly.pdbx_seq_one_letter_code
_entity_poly.pdbx_strand_id
1 'polypeptide(L)'
;MPDENSTITENAYSIAQYAEGEREDILQQISDQLTEQATGDNDTTVVSVDLGNGVQMDDITNSASALVLDDYMNQLSTLDQTAAQVVAAKNRSAQQTNRIMG
;
A
#
# COMPACT_ATOMS: atom_id res chain seq x y z
N MET A 1 -19.76 -17.82 18.77
CA MET A 1 -18.55 -16.99 18.85
C MET A 1 -18.03 -16.86 17.42
N PRO A 2 -17.79 -15.65 16.91
CA PRO A 2 -17.09 -15.52 15.63
C PRO A 2 -15.70 -16.14 15.80
N ASP A 3 -15.30 -17.03 14.90
CA ASP A 3 -13.98 -17.65 14.92
C ASP A 3 -12.93 -16.54 14.75
N GLU A 4 -12.03 -16.37 15.73
CA GLU A 4 -10.89 -15.44 15.66
C GLU A 4 -10.05 -15.63 14.38
N ASN A 5 -10.15 -16.81 13.76
CA ASN A 5 -9.54 -17.14 12.48
C ASN A 5 -10.16 -16.42 11.27
N SER A 6 -11.47 -16.17 11.28
CA SER A 6 -12.15 -15.36 10.25
C SER A 6 -11.65 -13.92 10.35
N THR A 7 -11.60 -13.38 11.57
CA THR A 7 -11.21 -11.99 11.82
C THR A 7 -9.76 -11.70 11.46
N ILE A 8 -8.81 -12.61 11.72
CA ILE A 8 -7.40 -12.39 11.32
C ILE A 8 -7.25 -12.39 9.79
N THR A 9 -7.97 -13.28 9.11
CA THR A 9 -7.93 -13.38 7.65
C THR A 9 -8.58 -12.14 7.02
N GLU A 10 -9.73 -11.71 7.54
CA GLU A 10 -10.42 -10.48 7.15
C GLU A 10 -9.55 -9.24 7.37
N ASN A 11 -8.89 -9.13 8.54
CA ASN A 11 -7.97 -8.03 8.83
C ASN A 11 -6.79 -8.01 7.85
N ALA A 12 -6.19 -9.16 7.55
CA ALA A 12 -5.11 -9.25 6.57
C ALA A 12 -5.57 -8.81 5.17
N TYR A 13 -6.76 -9.23 4.74
CA TYR A 13 -7.34 -8.76 3.47
C TYR A 13 -7.60 -7.25 3.47
N SER A 14 -8.13 -6.69 4.56
CA SER A 14 -8.35 -5.25 4.67
C SER A 14 -7.04 -4.47 4.60
N ILE A 15 -5.96 -4.99 5.20
CA ILE A 15 -4.63 -4.39 5.18
C ILE A 15 -4.04 -4.42 3.76
N ALA A 16 -4.18 -5.55 3.06
CA ALA A 16 -3.72 -5.69 1.67
C ALA A 16 -4.46 -4.73 0.74
N GLN A 17 -5.79 -4.67 0.84
CA GLN A 17 -6.62 -3.75 0.05
C GLN A 17 -6.28 -2.29 0.33
N TYR A 18 -6.03 -1.94 1.59
CA TYR A 18 -5.58 -0.60 1.96
C TYR A 18 -4.24 -0.26 1.30
N ALA A 19 -3.25 -1.16 1.39
CA ALA A 19 -1.92 -0.91 0.83
C ALA A 19 -1.91 -0.84 -0.71
N GLU A 20 -2.75 -1.63 -1.36
CA GLU A 20 -2.93 -1.61 -2.82
C GLU A 20 -3.63 -0.31 -3.25
N GLY A 21 -4.73 0.05 -2.59
CA GLY A 21 -5.47 1.29 -2.87
C GLY A 21 -4.63 2.55 -2.68
N GLU A 22 -3.90 2.66 -1.57
CA GLU A 22 -3.01 3.80 -1.31
C GLU A 22 -1.90 3.92 -2.37
N ARG A 23 -1.35 2.79 -2.83
CA ARG A 23 -0.34 2.79 -3.89
C ARG A 23 -0.94 3.25 -5.22
N GLU A 24 -2.11 2.74 -5.58
CA GLU A 24 -2.82 3.15 -6.79
C GLU A 24 -3.15 4.64 -6.77
N ASP A 25 -3.66 5.14 -5.64
CA ASP A 25 -4.00 6.56 -5.46
C ASP A 25 -2.75 7.45 -5.62
N ILE A 26 -1.61 7.07 -5.04
CA ILE A 26 -0.36 7.82 -5.18
C ILE A 26 0.15 7.80 -6.62
N LEU A 27 0.14 6.64 -7.29
CA LEU A 27 0.54 6.55 -8.68
C LEU A 27 -0.38 7.34 -9.61
N GLN A 28 -1.68 7.36 -9.32
CA GLN A 28 -2.66 8.13 -10.07
C GLN A 28 -2.41 9.64 -9.90
N GLN A 29 -2.19 10.12 -8.67
CA GLN A 29 -1.84 11.52 -8.40
C GLN A 29 -0.60 11.96 -9.18
N ILE A 30 0.46 11.14 -9.17
CA ILE A 30 1.69 11.41 -9.92
C ILE A 30 1.41 11.43 -11.43
N SER A 31 0.66 10.46 -11.94
CA SER A 31 0.33 10.34 -13.36
C SER A 31 -0.50 11.53 -13.85
N ASP A 32 -1.49 11.96 -13.08
CA ASP A 32 -2.35 13.10 -13.41
C ASP A 32 -1.53 14.38 -13.50
N GLN A 33 -0.67 14.64 -12.51
CA GLN A 33 0.19 15.83 -12.52
C GLN A 33 1.23 15.82 -13.62
N LEU A 34 1.85 14.67 -13.91
CA LEU A 34 2.77 14.54 -15.05
C LEU A 34 2.06 14.75 -16.39
N THR A 35 0.80 14.30 -16.51
CA THR A 35 -0.02 14.51 -17.71
C THR A 35 -0.42 15.97 -17.87
N GLU A 36 -0.79 16.65 -16.78
CA GLU A 36 -1.04 18.10 -16.77
C GLU A 36 0.22 18.89 -17.16
N GLN A 37 1.40 18.52 -16.63
CA GLN A 37 2.67 19.14 -17.01
C GLN A 37 3.03 18.90 -18.49
N ALA A 38 2.77 17.71 -19.02
CA ALA A 38 3.06 17.38 -20.42
C ALA A 38 2.15 18.12 -21.42
N THR A 39 0.98 18.60 -20.98
CA THR A 39 -0.03 19.24 -21.83
C THR A 39 -0.14 20.76 -21.61
N GLY A 40 0.36 21.28 -20.50
CA GLY A 40 0.42 22.71 -20.17
C GLY A 40 1.78 23.35 -20.44
N ASP A 41 1.79 24.62 -20.85
CA ASP A 41 2.98 25.42 -21.18
C ASP A 41 3.78 25.89 -19.94
N ASN A 42 3.83 25.11 -18.86
CA ASN A 42 4.24 25.59 -17.54
C ASN A 42 5.66 25.19 -17.13
N ASP A 43 6.46 26.24 -16.95
CA ASP A 43 7.86 26.35 -16.48
C ASP A 43 8.07 25.90 -15.00
N THR A 44 7.19 25.06 -14.43
CA THR A 44 7.30 24.62 -13.03
C THR A 44 7.13 23.11 -12.91
N THR A 45 8.26 22.42 -12.70
CA THR A 45 8.39 20.96 -12.60
C THR A 45 8.10 20.43 -11.20
N VAL A 46 7.09 20.98 -10.52
CA VAL A 46 6.75 20.58 -9.15
C VAL A 46 5.66 19.52 -9.21
N VAL A 47 5.93 18.35 -8.66
CA VAL A 47 4.96 17.25 -8.54
C VAL A 47 4.69 17.03 -7.06
N SER A 48 3.47 17.29 -6.62
CA SER A 48 3.06 17.17 -5.22
C SER A 48 2.23 15.90 -5.00
N VAL A 49 2.43 15.18 -3.91
CA VAL A 49 1.71 13.94 -3.62
C VAL A 49 1.24 13.94 -2.18
N ASP A 50 -0.01 13.54 -1.95
CA ASP A 50 -0.51 13.19 -0.63
C ASP A 50 -0.24 11.69 -0.38
N LEU A 51 0.63 11.40 0.59
CA LEU A 51 0.96 10.04 1.00
C LEU A 51 -0.05 9.48 2.01
N GLY A 52 -1.16 10.17 2.26
CA GLY A 52 -2.13 9.78 3.27
C GLY A 52 -1.71 10.20 4.69
N ASN A 53 -2.65 10.08 5.63
CA ASN A 53 -2.47 10.43 7.04
C ASN A 53 -1.97 11.88 7.29
N GLY A 54 -2.21 12.80 6.35
CA GLY A 54 -1.81 14.20 6.43
C GLY A 54 -0.35 14.46 6.05
N VAL A 55 0.33 13.51 5.43
CA VAL A 55 1.69 13.68 4.90
C VAL A 55 1.60 14.18 3.46
N GLN A 56 1.75 15.49 3.28
CA GLN A 56 1.90 16.08 1.94
C GLN A 56 3.37 16.25 1.57
N MET A 57 3.70 15.86 0.34
CA MET A 57 4.96 16.18 -0.31
C MET A 57 4.71 17.21 -1.39
N ASP A 58 5.33 18.37 -1.25
CA ASP A 58 5.11 19.45 -2.21
C ASP A 58 5.90 19.25 -3.52
N ASP A 59 7.05 18.60 -3.49
CA ASP A 59 7.86 18.34 -4.69
C ASP A 59 8.60 16.99 -4.60
N ILE A 60 8.10 15.97 -5.32
CA ILE A 60 8.71 14.64 -5.39
C ILE A 60 9.85 14.56 -6.42
N THR A 61 10.09 15.60 -7.21
CA THR A 61 11.24 15.65 -8.14
C THR A 61 12.54 15.93 -7.40
N ASN A 62 12.44 16.49 -6.20
CA ASN A 62 13.52 16.57 -5.22
C ASN A 62 13.97 15.17 -4.77
N SER A 63 15.27 14.90 -4.87
CA SER A 63 15.91 13.67 -4.37
C SER A 63 15.56 13.26 -2.93
N ALA A 64 15.39 14.20 -1.98
CA ALA A 64 14.99 13.88 -0.61
C ALA A 64 13.52 13.41 -0.52
N SER A 65 12.60 14.11 -1.20
CA SER A 65 11.19 13.73 -1.25
C SER A 65 10.98 12.40 -1.99
N ALA A 66 11.74 12.17 -3.07
CA ALA A 66 11.73 10.92 -3.81
C ALA A 66 12.15 9.73 -2.93
N LEU A 67 13.13 9.92 -2.03
CA LEU A 67 13.54 8.88 -1.08
C LEU A 67 12.46 8.59 -0.03
N VAL A 68 11.76 9.60 0.46
CA VAL A 68 10.67 9.39 1.41
C VAL A 68 9.46 8.74 0.73
N LEU A 69 9.17 9.10 -0.52
CA LEU A 69 8.16 8.42 -1.34
C LEU A 69 8.53 6.95 -1.56
N ASP A 70 9.80 6.66 -1.90
CA ASP A 70 10.29 5.29 -2.08
C ASP A 70 10.20 4.48 -0.78
N ASP A 71 10.59 5.05 0.36
CA ASP A 71 10.45 4.41 1.67
C ASP A 71 8.97 4.11 1.98
N TYR A 72 8.06 5.07 1.74
CA TYR A 72 6.63 4.88 1.94
C TYR A 72 6.06 3.76 1.03
N MET A 73 6.42 3.74 -0.25
CA MET A 73 6.04 2.67 -1.20
C MET A 73 6.58 1.30 -0.77
N ASN A 74 7.79 1.26 -0.19
CA ASN A 74 8.37 0.04 0.36
C ASN A 74 7.65 -0.42 1.63
N GLN A 75 7.20 0.50 2.48
CA GLN A 75 6.37 0.19 3.65
C GLN A 75 5.03 -0.42 3.22
N LEU A 76 4.33 0.16 2.25
CA LEU A 76 3.09 -0.41 1.69
C LEU A 76 3.32 -1.81 1.12
N SER A 77 4.42 -2.02 0.40
CA SER A 77 4.81 -3.35 -0.13
C SER A 77 5.05 -4.36 0.98
N THR A 78 5.70 -3.94 2.07
CA THR A 78 5.96 -4.80 3.23
C THR A 78 4.66 -5.14 3.95
N LEU A 79 3.74 -4.19 4.06
CA LEU A 79 2.42 -4.37 4.66
C LEU A 79 1.62 -5.46 3.93
N ASP A 80 1.55 -5.34 2.60
CA ASP A 80 0.86 -6.30 1.73
C ASP A 80 1.48 -7.71 1.81
N GLN A 81 2.82 -7.80 1.71
CA GLN A 81 3.52 -9.08 1.85
C GLN A 81 3.29 -9.72 3.22
N THR A 82 3.28 -8.92 4.29
CA THR A 82 3.01 -9.40 5.65
C THR A 82 1.59 -9.93 5.76
N ALA A 83 0.60 -9.23 5.20
CA ALA A 83 -0.78 -9.70 5.14
C ALA A 83 -0.88 -11.06 4.42
N ALA A 84 -0.25 -11.19 3.25
CA ALA A 84 -0.22 -12.45 2.51
C ALA A 84 0.42 -13.60 3.30
N GLN A 85 1.54 -13.33 4.00
CA GLN A 85 2.21 -14.30 4.86
C GLN A 85 1.33 -14.75 6.03
N VAL A 86 0.60 -13.83 6.66
CA VAL A 86 -0.34 -14.13 7.74
C VAL A 86 -1.44 -15.06 7.25
N VAL A 87 -2.06 -14.76 6.11
CA VAL A 87 -3.09 -15.63 5.50
C VAL A 87 -2.52 -17.01 5.19
N ALA A 88 -1.33 -17.09 4.59
CA ALA A 88 -0.68 -18.36 4.27
C ALA A 88 -0.31 -19.17 5.52
N ALA A 89 0.14 -18.53 6.60
CA ALA A 89 0.42 -19.17 7.89
C ALA A 89 -0.87 -19.72 8.53
N LYS A 90 -1.97 -18.95 8.45
CA LYS A 90 -3.28 -19.36 8.96
C LYS A 90 -3.85 -20.55 8.19
N ASN A 91 -3.79 -20.52 6.86
CA ASN A 91 -4.23 -21.65 6.01
C ASN A 91 -3.45 -22.94 6.34
N ARG A 92 -2.13 -22.83 6.56
CA ARG A 92 -1.30 -23.98 6.98
C ARG A 92 -1.70 -24.51 8.36
N SER A 93 -1.93 -23.62 9.34
CA SER A 93 -2.35 -23.99 10.69
C SER A 93 -3.72 -24.67 10.70
N ALA A 94 -4.68 -24.19 9.90
CA ALA A 94 -6.00 -24.79 9.77
C ALA A 94 -5.92 -26.21 9.18
N GLN A 95 -5.11 -26.40 8.13
CA GLN A 95 -4.88 -27.71 7.52
C GLN A 95 -4.21 -28.70 8.50
N GLN A 96 -3.25 -28.26 9.30
CA GLN A 96 -2.62 -29.10 10.31
C GLN A 96 -3.61 -29.50 11.41
N THR A 97 -4.42 -28.55 11.89
CA THR A 97 -5.42 -28.82 12.93
C THR A 97 -6.45 -29.86 12.46
N ASN A 98 -6.96 -29.72 11.24
CA ASN A 98 -7.90 -30.69 10.66
C ASN A 98 -7.29 -32.09 10.45
N ARG A 99 -5.97 -32.19 10.22
CA ARG A 99 -5.27 -33.49 10.10
C ARG A 99 -5.01 -34.18 11.44
N ILE A 100 -5.05 -33.46 12.55
CA ILE A 100 -4.85 -34.01 13.90
C ILE A 100 -6.20 -34.46 14.50
N MET A 101 -7.31 -33.83 14.10
CA MET A 101 -8.66 -34.15 14.58
C MET A 101 -9.41 -35.21 13.77
N GLY A 102 -8.94 -35.55 12.56
CA GLY A 102 -9.48 -36.62 11.71
C GLY A 102 -8.65 -37.90 11.84
#